data_AF-A0A5J4PXH7-F1
#
_entry.id   AF-A0A5J4PXH7-F1
#
_cell.length_a   1.000
_cell.length_b   1.000
_cell.length_c   1.000
_cell.angle_alpha   90.00
_cell.angle_beta   90.00
_cell.angle_gamma   90.00
#
_symmetry.space_group_name_H-M   'P 1'
#
loop_
_entity.id
_entity.type
_entity.pdbx_description
1 polymer ?
#
loop_
_entity_poly.entity_id
_entity_poly.type
_entity_poly.pdbx_seq_one_letter_code
_entity_poly.pdbx_strand_id
1 'polypeptide(L)'
;MALDDHNWISTTDNRLLRRIIRDYSYRGYSAQDTISRWSSVRSGENKWIFPYQENADVMFNSALIFEFAVLRRYAEPVLMEVPRNCPEYSEAHRLLKFLRYFVPVKDEEIPRTSLLREFLGGSSFQY
;
A
#
# COMPACT_ATOMS: atom_id res chain seq x y z
N MET A 1 -6.22 0.79 -12.37
CA MET A 1 -5.24 1.28 -13.37
C MET A 1 -4.68 0.06 -14.07
N ALA A 2 -4.43 0.08 -15.38
CA ALA A 2 -3.82 -1.06 -16.05
C ALA A 2 -2.29 -0.96 -15.98
N LEU A 3 -1.59 -2.04 -15.63
CA LEU A 3 -0.13 -2.17 -15.65
C LEU A 3 0.36 -2.42 -17.09
N ASP A 4 -0.44 -3.14 -17.87
CA ASP A 4 -0.36 -3.37 -19.31
C ASP A 4 -1.76 -3.77 -19.83
N ASP A 5 -1.91 -4.08 -21.12
CA ASP A 5 -3.19 -4.42 -21.75
C ASP A 5 -3.94 -5.61 -21.10
N HIS A 6 -3.26 -6.40 -20.24
CA HIS A 6 -3.79 -7.63 -19.66
C HIS A 6 -3.73 -7.67 -18.11
N ASN A 7 -2.99 -6.75 -17.47
CA ASN A 7 -2.77 -6.74 -16.02
C ASN A 7 -3.44 -5.54 -15.36
N TRP A 8 -4.56 -5.77 -14.66
CA TRP A 8 -5.18 -4.73 -13.83
C TRP A 8 -4.42 -4.56 -12.51
N ILE A 9 -3.96 -3.34 -12.25
CA ILE A 9 -3.47 -2.93 -10.94
C ILE A 9 -4.68 -2.78 -10.02
N SER A 10 -4.80 -3.72 -9.09
CA SER A 10 -5.83 -3.69 -8.05
C SER A 10 -5.57 -2.52 -7.09
N THR A 11 -6.57 -1.68 -6.89
CA THR A 11 -6.56 -0.64 -5.84
C THR A 11 -6.38 -1.26 -4.44
N THR A 12 -6.70 -2.54 -4.28
CA THR A 12 -6.51 -3.30 -3.05
C THR A 12 -5.03 -3.44 -2.69
N ASP A 13 -4.16 -3.65 -3.67
CA ASP A 13 -2.72 -3.83 -3.43
C ASP A 13 -2.06 -2.52 -3.01
N ASN A 14 -2.48 -1.41 -3.62
CA ASN A 14 -2.07 -0.07 -3.19
C ASN A 14 -2.39 0.17 -1.70
N ARG A 15 -3.63 -0.14 -1.31
CA ARG A 15 -4.11 0.03 0.07
C ARG A 15 -3.38 -0.87 1.05
N LEU A 16 -3.12 -2.12 0.67
CA LEU A 16 -2.35 -3.06 1.49
C LEU A 16 -0.91 -2.58 1.67
N LEU A 17 -0.22 -2.17 0.60
CA LEU A 17 1.15 -1.67 0.66
C LEU A 17 1.28 -0.40 1.52
N ARG A 18 0.38 0.58 1.34
CA ARG A 18 0.30 1.77 2.22
C ARG A 18 0.14 1.36 3.68
N ARG A 19 -0.73 0.38 3.95
CA ARG A 19 -0.97 -0.10 5.31
C ARG A 19 0.24 -0.80 5.92
N ILE A 20 0.94 -1.64 5.16
CA ILE A 20 2.17 -2.31 5.60
C ILE A 20 3.23 -1.27 5.98
N ILE A 21 3.51 -0.31 5.10
CA ILE A 21 4.52 0.72 5.36
C ILE A 21 4.16 1.55 6.60
N ARG A 22 2.89 1.97 6.71
CA ARG A 22 2.42 2.76 7.85
C ARG A 22 2.45 1.97 9.16
N ASP A 23 1.91 0.75 9.16
CA ASP A 23 1.81 -0.06 10.37
C ASP A 23 3.21 -0.49 10.86
N TYR A 24 4.17 -0.71 9.95
CA TYR A 24 5.59 -0.92 10.28
C TYR A 24 6.24 0.34 10.86
N SER A 25 6.11 1.48 10.18
CA SER A 25 6.83 2.72 10.53
C SER A 25 6.32 3.38 11.82
N TYR A 26 5.01 3.27 12.10
CA TYR A 26 4.38 4.05 13.19
C TYR A 26 3.75 3.19 14.29
N ARG A 27 3.52 1.89 14.07
CA ARG A 27 2.78 1.04 15.00
C ARG A 27 3.55 -0.19 15.47
N GLY A 28 4.76 -0.41 14.95
CA GLY A 28 5.61 -1.55 15.32
C GLY A 28 5.07 -2.91 14.89
N TYR A 29 4.14 -2.95 13.94
CA TYR A 29 3.64 -4.20 13.37
C TYR A 29 4.56 -4.70 12.26
N SER A 30 4.78 -6.01 12.18
CA SER A 30 5.46 -6.60 11.03
C SER A 30 4.56 -6.60 9.78
N ALA A 31 5.16 -6.80 8.60
CA ALA A 31 4.38 -7.09 7.39
C ALA A 31 3.49 -8.32 7.57
N GLN A 32 3.99 -9.35 8.28
CA GLN A 32 3.22 -10.56 8.58
C GLN A 32 1.95 -10.24 9.39
N ASP A 33 2.07 -9.45 10.45
CA ASP A 33 0.93 -9.05 11.28
C ASP A 33 -0.12 -8.27 10.46
N THR A 34 0.35 -7.43 9.55
CA THR A 34 -0.53 -6.62 8.71
C THR A 34 -1.27 -7.48 7.68
N ILE A 35 -0.56 -8.40 7.02
CA ILE A 35 -1.12 -9.31 6.02
C ILE A 35 -2.14 -10.26 6.66
N SER A 36 -1.83 -10.84 7.82
CA SER A 36 -2.74 -11.77 8.52
C SER A 36 -4.11 -11.13 8.86
N ARG A 37 -4.12 -9.82 9.16
CA ARG A 37 -5.33 -9.06 9.50
C ARG A 37 -6.09 -8.55 8.26
N TRP A 38 -5.51 -8.62 7.08
CA TRP A 38 -6.05 -7.97 5.88
C TRP A 38 -7.44 -8.50 5.48
N SER A 39 -7.66 -9.81 5.58
CA SER A 39 -8.95 -10.44 5.28
C SER A 39 -10.08 -9.93 6.18
N SER A 40 -9.79 -9.74 7.47
CA SER A 40 -10.75 -9.18 8.45
C SER A 40 -11.11 -7.73 8.10
N VAL A 41 -10.11 -6.91 7.76
CA VAL A 41 -10.33 -5.52 7.33
C VAL A 41 -11.23 -5.47 6.09
N ARG A 42 -10.91 -6.26 5.07
CA ARG A 42 -11.71 -6.38 3.84
C ARG A 42 -13.14 -6.84 4.10
N SER A 43 -13.31 -7.77 5.03
CA SER A 43 -14.64 -8.24 5.43
C SER A 43 -15.46 -7.13 6.09
N GLY A 44 -14.82 -6.31 6.94
CA GLY A 44 -15.44 -5.12 7.52
C GLY A 44 -15.84 -4.10 6.45
N GLU A 45 -14.98 -3.84 5.46
CA GLU A 45 -15.26 -2.93 4.35
C GLU A 45 -16.44 -3.40 3.49
N ASN A 46 -16.48 -4.69 3.14
CA ASN A 46 -17.57 -5.29 2.36
C ASN A 46 -18.91 -5.24 3.09
N LYS A 47 -18.90 -5.34 4.43
CA LYS A 47 -20.12 -5.33 5.22
C LYS A 47 -20.62 -3.92 5.51
N TRP A 48 -19.71 -2.99 5.79
CA TRP A 48 -20.06 -1.71 6.42
C TRP A 48 -19.69 -0.47 5.60
N ILE A 49 -18.86 -0.59 4.56
CA ILE A 49 -18.38 0.57 3.79
C ILE A 49 -18.88 0.53 2.35
N PHE A 50 -18.51 -0.49 1.58
CA PHE A 50 -18.84 -0.54 0.15
C PHE A 50 -20.35 -0.50 -0.16
N PRO A 51 -21.24 -1.16 0.60
CA PRO A 51 -22.69 -1.09 0.34
C PRO A 51 -23.28 0.31 0.49
N TYR A 52 -22.62 1.18 1.25
CA TYR A 52 -23.11 2.51 1.60
C TYR A 52 -22.39 3.62 0.83
N GLN A 53 -21.44 3.29 -0.05
CA GLN A 53 -20.64 4.29 -0.75
C GLN A 53 -21.51 5.26 -1.57
N GLU A 54 -22.54 4.77 -2.25
CA GLU A 54 -23.44 5.57 -3.10
C GLU A 54 -24.26 6.60 -2.32
N ASN A 55 -24.31 6.49 -0.99
CA ASN A 55 -24.99 7.46 -0.14
C ASN A 55 -24.10 8.67 0.22
N ALA A 56 -22.83 8.67 -0.18
CA ALA A 56 -21.92 9.76 0.10
C ALA A 56 -22.14 10.94 -0.86
N ASP A 57 -22.29 12.15 -0.31
CA ASP A 57 -22.40 13.37 -1.12
C ASP A 57 -21.16 13.65 -1.97
N VAL A 58 -19.98 13.22 -1.49
CA VAL A 58 -18.68 13.44 -2.13
C VAL A 58 -17.80 12.20 -2.00
N MET A 59 -17.14 11.82 -3.09
CA MET A 59 -16.10 10.79 -3.13
C MET A 59 -14.76 11.39 -3.59
N PHE A 60 -13.67 11.00 -2.93
CA PHE A 60 -12.31 11.44 -3.29
C PHE A 60 -11.36 10.25 -3.39
N ASN A 61 -10.61 10.17 -4.49
CA ASN A 61 -9.60 9.14 -4.71
C ASN A 61 -8.19 9.76 -4.67
N SER A 62 -7.40 9.35 -3.68
CA SER A 62 -6.02 9.80 -3.46
C SER A 62 -4.96 8.89 -4.10
N ALA A 63 -5.34 8.00 -5.02
CA ALA A 63 -4.37 7.15 -5.72
C ALA A 63 -3.53 7.98 -6.72
N LEU A 64 -2.22 7.74 -6.73
CA LEU A 64 -1.28 8.41 -7.64
C LEU A 64 -0.65 7.40 -8.60
N ILE A 65 -0.42 7.79 -9.86
CA ILE A 65 0.10 6.90 -10.92
C ILE A 65 1.49 6.35 -10.57
N PHE A 66 2.37 7.20 -10.04
CA PHE A 66 3.77 6.87 -9.72
C PHE A 66 3.95 6.28 -8.32
N GLU A 67 2.86 6.03 -7.60
CA GLU A 67 2.92 5.66 -6.20
C GLU A 67 3.66 4.35 -5.95
N PHE A 68 3.43 3.31 -6.76
CA PHE A 68 4.10 2.03 -6.55
C PHE A 68 5.61 2.10 -6.72
N ALA A 69 6.09 2.95 -7.64
CA ALA A 69 7.51 3.21 -7.84
C ALA A 69 8.15 3.84 -6.58
N VAL A 70 7.39 4.68 -5.88
CA VAL A 70 7.81 5.29 -4.63
C VAL A 70 7.73 4.28 -3.47
N LEU A 71 6.58 3.63 -3.29
CA LEU A 71 6.35 2.67 -2.19
C LEU A 71 7.32 1.48 -2.25
N ARG A 72 7.75 1.06 -3.46
CA ARG A 72 8.69 -0.04 -3.65
C ARG A 72 9.90 0.04 -2.71
N ARG A 73 10.54 1.22 -2.64
CA ARG A 73 11.76 1.44 -1.85
C ARG A 73 11.57 1.13 -0.36
N TYR A 74 10.36 1.38 0.15
CA TYR A 74 10.02 1.21 1.57
C TYR A 74 9.36 -0.14 1.86
N ALA A 75 8.56 -0.64 0.93
CA ALA A 75 7.86 -1.92 1.08
C ALA A 75 8.80 -3.12 0.89
N GLU A 76 9.77 -3.06 -0.03
CA GLU A 76 10.65 -4.19 -0.34
C GLU A 76 11.40 -4.74 0.89
N PRO A 77 12.10 -3.92 1.71
CA PRO A 77 12.78 -4.42 2.90
C PRO A 77 11.82 -5.08 3.89
N VAL A 78 10.68 -4.44 4.16
CA VAL A 78 9.69 -4.90 5.14
C VAL A 78 9.03 -6.21 4.70
N LEU A 79 8.77 -6.37 3.40
CA LEU A 79 8.20 -7.61 2.86
C LEU A 79 9.22 -8.76 2.83
N MET A 80 10.51 -8.47 2.66
CA MET A 80 11.57 -9.50 2.69
C MET A 80 11.80 -10.09 4.08
N GLU A 81 11.41 -9.39 5.14
CA GLU A 81 11.48 -9.87 6.53
C GLU A 81 10.44 -10.97 6.84
N VAL A 82 9.42 -11.16 5.99
CA VAL A 82 8.37 -12.16 6.22
C VAL A 82 8.94 -13.58 6.11
N PRO A 83 8.85 -14.43 7.16
CA PRO A 83 9.40 -15.78 7.14
C PRO A 83 8.75 -16.69 6.09
N ARG A 84 9.54 -17.55 5.44
CA ARG A 84 9.05 -18.48 4.39
C ARG A 84 8.10 -19.56 4.90
N ASN A 85 8.08 -19.81 6.21
CA ASN A 85 7.35 -20.88 6.86
C ASN A 85 6.00 -20.42 7.48
N CYS A 86 5.50 -19.24 7.10
CA CYS A 86 4.21 -18.73 7.56
C CYS A 86 3.20 -18.60 6.40
N PRO A 87 1.87 -18.64 6.67
CA PRO A 87 0.86 -18.54 5.61
C PRO A 87 0.90 -17.20 4.86
N GLU A 88 1.31 -16.12 5.53
CA GLU A 88 1.39 -14.77 4.96
C GLU A 88 2.49 -14.61 3.91
N TYR A 89 3.49 -15.51 3.88
CA TYR A 89 4.60 -15.43 2.94
C TYR A 89 4.14 -15.44 1.48
N SER A 90 3.07 -16.19 1.18
CA SER A 90 2.50 -16.26 -0.16
C SER A 90 2.11 -14.88 -0.70
N GLU A 91 1.40 -14.08 0.10
CA GLU A 91 1.00 -12.71 -0.24
C GLU A 91 2.18 -11.75 -0.23
N ALA A 92 3.09 -11.86 0.76
CA ALA A 92 4.29 -11.01 0.80
C ALA A 92 5.15 -11.21 -0.47
N HIS A 93 5.34 -12.44 -0.88
CA HIS A 93 6.08 -12.79 -2.09
C HIS A 93 5.35 -12.37 -3.37
N ARG A 94 4.01 -12.45 -3.41
CA ARG A 94 3.20 -11.91 -4.52
C ARG A 94 3.41 -10.40 -4.66
N LEU A 95 3.35 -9.65 -3.56
CA LEU A 95 3.58 -8.21 -3.54
C LEU A 95 5.01 -7.84 -3.96
N LEU A 96 6.02 -8.57 -3.49
CA LEU A 96 7.41 -8.39 -3.94
C LEU A 96 7.56 -8.58 -5.45
N LYS A 97 6.98 -9.65 -6.01
CA LYS A 97 6.99 -9.87 -7.46
C LYS A 97 6.29 -8.74 -8.21
N PHE A 98 5.17 -8.27 -7.69
CA PHE A 98 4.43 -7.15 -8.28
C PHE A 98 5.25 -5.85 -8.27
N LEU A 99 5.92 -5.52 -7.16
CA LEU A 99 6.74 -4.31 -7.05
C LEU A 99 7.94 -4.31 -8.01
N ARG A 100 8.45 -5.48 -8.41
CA ARG A 100 9.56 -5.59 -9.37
C ARG A 100 9.24 -5.02 -10.76
N TYR A 101 7.96 -4.85 -11.11
CA TYR A 101 7.57 -4.24 -12.39
C TYR A 101 7.78 -2.71 -12.42
N PHE A 102 8.03 -2.07 -11.28
CA PHE A 102 8.16 -0.62 -11.19
C PHE A 102 9.61 -0.19 -10.98
N VAL A 103 10.10 0.79 -11.75
CA VAL A 103 11.41 1.40 -11.50
C VAL A 103 11.30 2.27 -10.25
N PRO A 104 12.17 2.11 -9.23
CA PRO A 104 12.08 2.92 -8.01
C PRO A 104 12.39 4.39 -8.31
N VAL A 105 11.58 5.28 -7.74
CA VAL A 105 11.76 6.74 -7.83
C VAL A 105 12.58 7.22 -6.64
N LYS A 106 13.43 8.23 -6.86
CA LYS A 106 14.24 8.79 -5.78
C LYS A 106 13.42 9.74 -4.91
N ASP A 107 13.68 9.75 -3.61
CA ASP A 107 12.92 10.54 -2.64
C ASP A 107 12.98 12.05 -2.94
N GLU A 108 14.06 12.55 -3.55
CA GLU A 108 14.22 13.97 -3.91
C GLU A 108 13.26 14.41 -5.03
N GLU A 109 12.80 13.47 -5.85
CA GLU A 109 11.89 13.73 -6.98
C GLU A 109 10.42 13.85 -6.53
N ILE A 110 10.13 13.50 -5.28
CA ILE A 110 8.78 13.56 -4.72
C ILE A 110 8.53 14.98 -4.18
N PRO A 111 7.49 15.70 -4.65
CA PRO A 111 7.17 17.01 -4.11
C PRO A 111 6.92 16.96 -2.59
N ARG A 112 7.38 17.98 -1.85
CA ARG A 112 7.14 18.08 -0.39
C ARG A 112 5.66 18.21 -0.02
N THR A 113 4.84 18.65 -0.98
CA THR A 113 3.39 18.77 -0.87
C THR A 113 2.64 17.49 -1.25
N SER A 114 3.34 16.43 -1.66
CA SER A 114 2.69 15.17 -2.04
C SER A 114 2.10 14.47 -0.82
N LEU A 115 0.88 13.93 -0.94
CA LEU A 115 0.24 13.10 0.09
C LEU A 115 1.09 11.87 0.46
N LEU A 116 1.97 11.40 -0.44
CA LEU A 116 2.88 10.29 -0.14
C LEU A 116 3.82 10.61 1.02
N ARG A 117 4.13 11.90 1.26
CA ARG A 117 5.03 12.34 2.34
C ARG A 117 4.52 12.00 3.74
N GLU A 118 3.23 11.67 3.90
CA GLU A 118 2.70 11.10 5.14
C GLU A 118 3.37 9.75 5.49
N PHE A 119 3.65 8.93 4.47
CA PHE A 119 4.26 7.61 4.65
C PHE A 119 5.78 7.66 4.66
N LEU A 120 6.37 8.63 3.95
CA LEU A 120 7.82 8.69 3.70
C LEU A 120 8.56 9.67 4.62
N GLY A 121 7.83 10.59 5.27
CA GLY A 121 8.40 11.77 5.90
C GLY A 121 8.82 12.85 4.90
N GLY A 122 9.33 13.98 5.41
CA GLY A 122 9.77 15.12 4.59
C GLY A 122 8.63 15.97 4.03
N SER A 123 7.44 15.87 4.63
CA SER A 123 6.28 16.70 4.29
C SER A 123 6.51 18.17 4.66
N SER A 124 5.99 19.09 3.86
CA SER A 124 5.86 20.50 4.25
C SER A 124 4.70 20.77 5.21
N PHE A 125 3.83 19.78 5.42
CA PHE A 125 2.72 19.88 6.38
C PHE A 125 3.20 19.56 7.80
N GLN A 126 2.74 20.36 8.77
CA GLN A 126 2.88 20.07 10.19
C GLN A 126 1.63 19.31 10.65
N TYR A 127 1.83 18.20 11.39
CA TYR A 127 0.79 17.31 11.90
C TYR A 127 0.75 17.34 13.42
#